data_AF-A0A3N1MCI1-F1
#
_entry.id   AF-A0A3N1MCI1-F1
#
_cell.length_a   1.000
_cell.length_b   1.000
_cell.length_c   1.000
_cell.angle_alpha   90.00
_cell.angle_beta   90.00
_cell.angle_gamma   90.00
#
_symmetry.space_group_name_H-M   'P 1'
#
loop_
_entity.id
_entity.type
_entity.pdbx_description
1 polymer ?
#
loop_
_entity_poly.entity_id
_entity_poly.type
_entity_poly.pdbx_seq_one_letter_code
_entity_poly.pdbx_strand_id
1 'polypeptide(L)'
;MTPRAFLLIRHRSAARFAAFHAGLSAAGFAVYEDWHGERPQPGDVLVIWNRVGGWAEAADTFEAAGATVLVAENGHVPIRGAAAVSLAIGGHNGAGSFPVGGPERWAGFGVTLAPWSSGGRHILVCGQRGIGSGAHAVPPGWLDDACARLRALTDRAVRRRPHPRSAEGAAMPPLAHDLRDCWCVVTWSSNAATEALLAGLPAIVCGPAHILAAVCNRHLEDAVEPVRRLREPAFERLAWSQWTLDEIASGEPFARLAGGCP
;
A
#
# COMPACT_ATOMS: atom_id res chain seq x y z
N MET A 1 25.65 21.50 -7.56
CA MET A 1 25.47 21.19 -6.12
C MET A 1 24.89 19.79 -6.05
N THR A 2 25.41 18.89 -5.21
CA THR A 2 24.88 17.51 -5.09
C THR A 2 23.48 17.57 -4.45
N PRO A 3 22.44 16.95 -5.03
CA PRO A 3 21.10 16.96 -4.44
C PRO A 3 21.10 16.19 -3.11
N ARG A 4 20.25 16.58 -2.16
CA ARG A 4 20.20 15.97 -0.83
C ARG A 4 19.05 14.97 -0.75
N ALA A 5 19.27 13.88 -0.02
CA ALA A 5 18.21 12.95 0.34
C ALA A 5 18.18 12.77 1.87
N PHE A 6 17.01 12.97 2.47
CA PHE A 6 16.77 12.79 3.89
C PHE A 6 16.07 11.45 4.10
N LEU A 7 16.80 10.46 4.62
CA LEU A 7 16.35 9.09 4.82
C LEU A 7 15.84 8.92 6.25
N LEU A 8 14.55 9.20 6.49
CA LEU A 8 13.94 9.20 7.82
C LEU A 8 13.14 7.92 8.10
N ILE A 9 13.56 6.78 7.54
CA ILE A 9 12.97 5.48 7.84
C ILE A 9 13.61 4.89 9.09
N ARG A 10 12.79 4.36 10.02
CA ARG A 10 13.32 3.76 11.25
C ARG A 10 14.23 2.55 10.95
N HIS A 11 15.33 2.40 11.68
CA HIS A 11 16.28 1.27 11.62
C HIS A 11 15.73 -0.08 12.14
N ARG A 12 14.41 -0.34 12.05
CA ARG A 12 13.82 -1.61 12.51
C ARG A 12 14.29 -2.82 11.68
N SER A 13 14.91 -2.58 10.53
CA SER A 13 15.68 -3.56 9.76
C SER A 13 16.94 -2.88 9.24
N ALA A 14 18.11 -3.29 9.76
CA ALA A 14 19.40 -2.76 9.33
C ALA A 14 19.64 -3.00 7.83
N ALA A 15 19.25 -4.16 7.31
CA ALA A 15 19.38 -4.49 5.89
C ALA A 15 18.56 -3.56 4.99
N ARG A 16 17.32 -3.23 5.39
CA ARG A 16 16.49 -2.28 4.62
C ARG A 16 17.09 -0.89 4.64
N PHE A 17 17.51 -0.42 5.81
CA PHE A 17 18.11 0.90 5.94
C PHE A 17 19.37 1.02 5.06
N ALA A 18 20.25 0.01 5.10
CA ALA A 18 21.44 -0.06 4.26
C ALA A 18 21.10 -0.06 2.77
N ALA A 19 20.07 -0.80 2.33
CA ALA A 19 19.64 -0.80 0.95
C ALA A 19 19.16 0.59 0.49
N PHE A 20 18.33 1.27 1.29
CA PHE A 20 17.88 2.63 0.97
C PHE A 20 19.04 3.63 0.90
N HIS A 21 19.95 3.59 1.88
CA HIS A 21 21.12 4.46 1.89
C HIS A 21 22.00 4.22 0.65
N ALA A 22 22.31 2.96 0.34
CA ALA A 22 23.09 2.58 -0.83
C ALA A 22 22.43 3.05 -2.13
N GLY A 23 21.12 2.83 -2.28
CA GLY A 23 20.37 3.22 -3.46
C GLY A 23 20.29 4.73 -3.69
N LEU A 24 20.03 5.50 -2.62
CA LEU A 24 20.04 6.97 -2.70
C LEU A 24 21.43 7.49 -3.07
N SER A 25 22.48 6.91 -2.50
CA SER A 25 23.87 7.25 -2.83
C SER A 25 24.18 6.91 -4.30
N ALA A 26 23.76 5.73 -4.78
CA ALA A 26 23.93 5.30 -6.17
C ALA A 26 23.16 6.19 -7.15
N ALA A 27 22.01 6.72 -6.75
CA ALA A 27 21.24 7.71 -7.50
C ALA A 27 21.83 9.14 -7.44
N GLY A 28 22.97 9.34 -6.78
CA GLY A 28 23.72 10.60 -6.77
C GLY A 28 23.34 11.58 -5.66
N PHE A 29 22.58 11.15 -4.65
CA PHE A 29 22.21 12.01 -3.52
C PHE A 29 23.27 12.00 -2.42
N ALA A 30 23.47 13.15 -1.78
CA ALA A 30 24.08 13.22 -0.46
C ALA A 30 23.01 12.80 0.58
N VAL A 31 23.23 11.67 1.25
CA VAL A 31 22.24 11.07 2.17
C VAL A 31 22.43 11.60 3.58
N TYR A 32 21.33 12.06 4.18
CA TYR A 32 21.21 12.51 5.57
C TYR A 32 20.25 11.56 6.30
N GLU A 33 20.64 11.06 7.47
CA GLU A 33 19.84 10.09 8.24
C GLU A 33 18.92 10.75 9.28
N ASP A 34 19.00 12.08 9.36
CA ASP A 34 18.22 12.93 10.24
C ASP A 34 17.84 14.25 9.54
N TRP A 35 16.92 14.99 10.16
CA TRP A 35 16.49 16.33 9.71
C TRP A 35 16.25 17.17 10.96
N HIS A 36 16.91 18.33 11.05
CA HIS A 36 16.90 19.19 12.25
C HIS A 36 16.11 20.48 12.04
N GLY A 37 15.21 20.50 11.06
CA GLY A 37 14.36 21.64 10.74
C GLY A 37 15.01 22.62 9.77
N GLU A 38 16.15 22.29 9.16
CA GLU A 38 16.69 23.06 8.06
C GLU A 38 15.70 23.15 6.89
N ARG A 39 15.65 24.30 6.23
CA ARG A 39 14.69 24.55 5.14
C ARG A 39 14.98 23.63 3.94
N PRO A 40 14.02 22.78 3.52
CA PRO A 40 14.17 22.00 2.30
C PRO A 40 14.23 22.90 1.06
N GLN A 41 14.82 22.40 -0.02
CA GLN A 41 15.00 23.10 -1.29
C GLN A 41 14.39 22.30 -2.45
N PRO A 42 14.03 22.95 -3.56
CA PRO A 42 13.72 22.25 -4.79
C PRO A 42 14.85 21.29 -5.19
N GLY A 43 14.49 20.04 -5.50
CA GLY A 43 15.45 18.98 -5.83
C GLY A 43 15.95 18.15 -4.63
N ASP A 44 15.61 18.53 -3.40
CA ASP A 44 15.78 17.62 -2.26
C ASP A 44 14.77 16.46 -2.34
N VAL A 45 15.14 15.35 -1.70
CA VAL A 45 14.28 14.18 -1.53
C VAL A 45 14.09 13.88 -0.05
N LEU A 46 12.86 13.67 0.38
CA LEU A 46 12.56 13.09 1.70
C LEU A 46 12.06 11.66 1.52
N VAL A 47 12.59 10.72 2.29
CA VAL A 47 12.12 9.33 2.31
C VAL A 47 11.60 8.99 3.70
N ILE A 48 10.32 8.66 3.79
CA ILE A 48 9.63 8.31 5.05
C ILE A 48 8.95 6.94 4.96
N TRP A 49 8.74 6.31 6.11
CA TRP A 49 7.97 5.07 6.20
C TRP A 49 6.54 5.36 6.64
N ASN A 50 5.60 5.30 5.69
CA ASN A 50 4.21 5.74 5.86
C ASN A 50 4.11 7.27 6.12
N ARG A 51 2.93 7.88 5.88
CA ARG A 51 2.71 9.34 6.04
C ARG A 51 1.77 9.61 7.22
N VAL A 52 2.31 9.58 8.44
CA VAL A 52 1.53 9.73 9.68
C VAL A 52 2.30 10.50 10.75
N GLY A 53 1.58 11.24 11.61
CA GLY A 53 2.16 12.00 12.72
C GLY A 53 3.21 13.01 12.23
N GLY A 54 4.31 13.16 12.97
CA GLY A 54 5.40 14.07 12.59
C GLY A 54 6.03 13.79 11.21
N TRP A 55 5.89 12.58 10.66
CA TRP A 55 6.33 12.30 9.28
C TRP A 55 5.43 12.95 8.23
N ALA A 56 4.13 13.09 8.53
CA ALA A 56 3.22 13.83 7.66
C ALA A 56 3.54 15.33 7.69
N GLU A 57 3.83 15.88 8.87
CA GLU A 57 4.24 17.29 9.03
C GLU A 57 5.57 17.58 8.32
N ALA A 58 6.54 16.66 8.42
CA ALA A 58 7.79 16.75 7.66
C ALA A 58 7.53 16.68 6.15
N ALA A 59 6.70 15.74 5.69
CA ALA A 59 6.32 15.63 4.28
C ALA A 59 5.67 16.92 3.75
N ASP A 60 4.70 17.50 4.49
CA ASP A 60 4.05 18.75 4.15
C ASP A 60 5.07 19.90 4.02
N THR A 61 6.06 19.95 4.93
CA THR A 61 7.14 20.95 4.91
C THR A 61 8.03 20.81 3.68
N PHE A 62 8.40 19.58 3.32
CA PHE A 62 9.24 19.30 2.14
C PHE A 62 8.48 19.60 0.84
N GLU A 63 7.24 19.17 0.71
CA GLU A 63 6.41 19.44 -0.47
C GLU A 63 6.16 20.94 -0.65
N ALA A 64 5.90 21.68 0.43
CA ALA A 64 5.73 23.13 0.39
C ALA A 64 6.98 23.88 -0.10
N ALA A 65 8.16 23.28 0.03
CA ALA A 65 9.42 23.80 -0.47
C ALA A 65 9.78 23.35 -1.90
N GLY A 66 8.92 22.55 -2.54
CA GLY A 66 9.16 21.98 -3.88
C GLY A 66 10.09 20.76 -3.89
N ALA A 67 10.31 20.12 -2.74
CA ALA A 67 11.06 18.87 -2.64
C ALA A 67 10.17 17.66 -2.96
N THR A 68 10.80 16.55 -3.35
CA THR A 68 10.10 15.29 -3.63
C THR A 68 9.99 14.45 -2.36
N VAL A 69 8.78 14.08 -1.96
CA VAL A 69 8.56 13.15 -0.84
C VAL A 69 8.30 11.75 -1.37
N LEU A 70 9.14 10.79 -1.00
CA LEU A 70 8.95 9.36 -1.25
C LEU A 70 8.40 8.68 0.00
N VAL A 71 7.22 8.08 -0.13
CA VAL A 71 6.56 7.34 0.94
C VAL A 71 6.78 5.84 0.72
N ALA A 72 7.50 5.21 1.63
CA ALA A 72 7.76 3.79 1.64
C ALA A 72 6.74 3.02 2.51
N GLU A 73 6.35 1.83 2.07
CA GLU A 73 5.58 0.86 2.84
C GLU A 73 6.00 -0.58 2.49
N ASN A 74 5.41 -1.56 3.15
CA ASN A 74 5.53 -2.96 2.75
C ASN A 74 5.00 -3.12 1.32
N GLY A 75 5.59 -4.05 0.57
CA GLY A 75 5.07 -4.45 -0.74
C GLY A 75 3.62 -4.95 -0.65
N HIS A 76 2.89 -4.78 -1.74
CA HIS A 76 1.47 -5.16 -1.82
C HIS A 76 1.28 -6.62 -2.23
N VAL A 77 2.20 -7.15 -3.04
CA VAL A 77 2.20 -8.53 -3.52
C VAL A 77 3.55 -9.20 -3.21
N PRO A 78 3.58 -10.52 -2.97
CA PRO A 78 4.83 -11.23 -2.75
C PRO A 78 5.68 -11.25 -4.03
N ILE A 79 7.00 -11.13 -3.87
CA ILE A 79 7.99 -11.42 -4.91
C ILE A 79 8.75 -12.66 -4.45
N ARG A 80 8.76 -13.73 -5.26
CA ARG A 80 9.31 -15.02 -4.83
C ARG A 80 10.79 -14.87 -4.43
N GLY A 81 11.10 -15.23 -3.17
CA GLY A 81 12.46 -15.21 -2.64
C GLY A 81 12.99 -13.82 -2.24
N ALA A 82 12.17 -12.75 -2.34
CA ALA A 82 12.61 -11.40 -2.05
C ALA A 82 11.63 -10.64 -1.16
N ALA A 83 12.16 -9.82 -0.25
CA ALA A 83 11.37 -8.83 0.46
C ALA A 83 11.05 -7.66 -0.47
N ALA A 84 9.79 -7.23 -0.51
CA ALA A 84 9.34 -6.12 -1.34
C ALA A 84 8.97 -4.90 -0.50
N VAL A 85 9.27 -3.72 -1.03
CA VAL A 85 8.93 -2.42 -0.47
C VAL A 85 8.18 -1.63 -1.54
N SER A 86 7.05 -1.03 -1.18
CA SER A 86 6.37 -0.09 -2.06
C SER A 86 6.97 1.31 -1.91
N LEU A 87 7.05 2.06 -3.02
CA LEU A 87 7.50 3.45 -3.07
C LEU A 87 6.59 4.25 -3.99
N ALA A 88 6.19 5.43 -3.51
CA ALA A 88 5.39 6.38 -4.29
C ALA A 88 5.70 7.82 -3.85
N ILE A 89 5.50 8.76 -4.76
CA ILE A 89 5.64 10.20 -4.53
C ILE A 89 4.38 10.71 -3.81
N GLY A 90 4.58 11.41 -2.71
CA GLY A 90 3.56 12.11 -1.91
C GLY A 90 2.67 11.19 -1.06
N GLY A 91 2.17 10.08 -1.60
CA GLY A 91 1.22 9.22 -0.89
C GLY A 91 1.40 7.74 -1.17
N HIS A 92 1.06 6.89 -0.19
CA HIS A 92 1.09 5.44 -0.36
C HIS A 92 -0.30 4.88 -0.73
N ASN A 93 -0.36 3.59 -1.08
CA ASN A 93 -1.62 2.86 -1.32
C ASN A 93 -2.56 3.54 -2.35
N GLY A 94 -1.99 4.08 -3.42
CA GLY A 94 -2.74 4.74 -4.49
C GLY A 94 -3.11 6.21 -4.22
N ALA A 95 -2.71 6.78 -3.08
CA ALA A 95 -2.89 8.22 -2.80
C ALA A 95 -1.80 9.10 -3.45
N GLY A 96 -0.68 8.50 -3.87
CA GLY A 96 0.42 9.18 -4.56
C GLY A 96 0.63 8.70 -5.98
N SER A 97 1.72 9.15 -6.60
CA SER A 97 2.12 8.74 -7.95
C SER A 97 3.38 7.87 -7.93
N PHE A 98 3.56 7.06 -8.96
CA PHE A 98 4.73 6.21 -9.14
C PHE A 98 4.87 5.94 -10.65
N PRO A 99 6.08 5.62 -11.14
CA PRO A 99 6.28 5.32 -12.56
C PRO A 99 5.40 4.14 -12.98
N VAL A 100 4.96 4.12 -14.23
CA VAL A 100 4.23 2.98 -14.80
C VAL A 100 4.91 2.63 -16.11
N GLY A 101 5.36 1.38 -16.23
CA GLY A 101 5.93 0.83 -17.45
C GLY A 101 5.10 -0.34 -17.96
N GLY A 102 5.72 -1.27 -18.68
CA GLY A 102 5.04 -2.38 -19.33
C GLY A 102 4.70 -3.56 -18.39
N PRO A 103 3.98 -4.56 -18.93
CA PRO A 103 3.50 -5.72 -18.17
C PRO A 103 4.62 -6.69 -17.76
N GLU A 104 5.82 -6.58 -18.36
CA GLU A 104 6.98 -7.41 -18.07
C GLU A 104 7.38 -7.39 -16.59
N ARG A 105 7.14 -6.27 -15.89
CA ARG A 105 7.44 -6.16 -14.47
C ARG A 105 6.56 -7.08 -13.62
N TRP A 106 5.26 -7.17 -13.94
CA TRP A 106 4.35 -8.09 -13.27
C TRP A 106 4.67 -9.54 -13.61
N ALA A 107 4.94 -9.83 -14.89
CA ALA A 107 5.36 -11.17 -15.31
C ALA A 107 6.63 -11.64 -14.56
N GLY A 108 7.59 -10.71 -14.33
CA GLY A 108 8.81 -10.98 -13.58
C GLY A 108 8.60 -11.34 -12.11
N PHE A 109 7.46 -11.01 -11.50
CA PHE A 109 7.17 -11.40 -10.11
C PHE A 109 6.83 -12.88 -9.97
N GLY A 110 6.41 -13.54 -11.07
CA GLY A 110 6.02 -14.96 -11.06
C GLY A 110 4.79 -15.23 -10.19
N VAL A 111 3.90 -14.25 -10.04
CA VAL A 111 2.66 -14.35 -9.26
C VAL A 111 1.49 -14.66 -10.19
N THR A 112 0.70 -15.67 -9.84
CA THR A 112 -0.50 -16.05 -10.60
C THR A 112 -1.75 -15.54 -9.90
N LEU A 113 -2.63 -14.87 -10.64
CA LEU A 113 -3.97 -14.53 -10.17
C LEU A 113 -4.85 -15.79 -10.19
N ALA A 114 -5.44 -16.12 -9.04
CA ALA A 114 -6.42 -17.22 -9.01
C ALA A 114 -7.65 -16.85 -9.88
N PRO A 115 -8.30 -17.84 -10.52
CA PRO A 115 -9.54 -17.59 -11.25
C PRO A 115 -10.60 -17.01 -10.31
N TRP A 116 -11.55 -16.25 -10.86
CA TRP A 116 -12.62 -15.68 -10.06
C TRP A 116 -13.45 -16.79 -9.38
N SER A 117 -13.65 -16.67 -8.07
CA SER A 117 -14.66 -17.44 -7.35
C SER A 117 -16.06 -16.88 -7.63
N SER A 118 -16.98 -17.77 -7.97
CA SER A 118 -18.42 -17.48 -8.16
C SER A 118 -19.28 -17.89 -6.96
N GLY A 119 -18.67 -18.36 -5.87
CA GLY A 119 -19.36 -18.82 -4.67
C GLY A 119 -18.76 -18.25 -3.39
N GLY A 120 -19.34 -18.65 -2.25
CA GLY A 120 -18.88 -18.23 -0.93
C GLY A 120 -20.04 -18.13 0.06
N ARG A 121 -19.76 -18.44 1.34
CA ARG A 121 -20.76 -18.52 2.41
C ARG A 121 -20.75 -17.32 3.34
N HIS A 122 -19.70 -16.50 3.29
CA HIS A 122 -19.59 -15.32 4.14
C HIS A 122 -18.96 -14.13 3.44
N ILE A 123 -19.29 -12.93 3.92
CA ILE A 123 -18.60 -11.68 3.61
C ILE A 123 -17.61 -11.41 4.75
N LEU A 124 -16.35 -11.16 4.41
CA LEU A 124 -15.32 -10.83 5.40
C LEU A 124 -15.14 -9.31 5.44
N VAL A 125 -15.31 -8.71 6.62
CA VAL A 125 -15.06 -7.28 6.84
C VAL A 125 -13.76 -7.13 7.63
N CYS A 126 -12.76 -6.55 6.97
CA CYS A 126 -11.42 -6.40 7.51
C CYS A 126 -11.23 -5.00 8.12
N GLY A 127 -10.88 -4.98 9.41
CA GLY A 127 -10.51 -3.76 10.12
C GLY A 127 -9.14 -3.24 9.71
N GLN A 128 -8.97 -1.94 9.83
CA GLN A 128 -7.70 -1.25 9.65
C GLN A 128 -7.31 -0.56 10.97
N ARG A 129 -6.01 -0.32 11.16
CA ARG A 129 -5.58 0.62 12.21
C ARG A 129 -6.06 2.03 11.82
N GLY A 130 -6.17 2.93 12.79
CA GLY A 130 -6.28 4.38 12.54
C GLY A 130 -4.98 4.99 11.99
N ILE A 131 -4.38 4.34 10.98
CA ILE A 131 -3.20 4.80 10.25
C ILE A 131 -3.72 5.47 8.97
N GLY A 132 -3.29 6.71 8.75
CA GLY A 132 -3.75 7.61 7.68
C GLY A 132 -4.08 8.99 8.24
N SER A 133 -3.95 10.02 7.42
CA SER A 133 -4.30 11.41 7.77
C SER A 133 -5.55 11.87 7.02
N GLY A 134 -6.29 12.80 7.61
CA GLY A 134 -7.47 13.41 6.99
C GLY A 134 -8.49 12.38 6.50
N ALA A 135 -8.92 12.52 5.25
CA ALA A 135 -9.93 11.65 4.62
C ALA A 135 -9.48 10.18 4.44
N HIS A 136 -8.18 9.90 4.50
CA HIS A 136 -7.67 8.53 4.35
C HIS A 136 -7.78 7.71 5.64
N ALA A 137 -7.90 8.37 6.80
CA ALA A 137 -8.09 7.70 8.08
C ALA A 137 -9.40 6.91 8.09
N VAL A 138 -9.37 5.69 8.60
CA VAL A 138 -10.59 4.91 8.81
C VAL A 138 -11.44 5.60 9.89
N PRO A 139 -12.75 5.82 9.67
CA PRO A 139 -13.61 6.41 10.69
C PRO A 139 -13.65 5.53 11.96
N PRO A 140 -13.71 6.13 13.16
CA PRO A 140 -13.98 5.37 14.39
C PRO A 140 -15.26 4.54 14.25
N GLY A 141 -15.27 3.30 14.74
CA GLY A 141 -16.44 2.42 14.68
C GLY A 141 -16.75 1.80 13.30
N TRP A 142 -16.04 2.21 12.23
CA TRP A 142 -16.36 1.80 10.86
C TRP A 142 -16.50 0.29 10.66
N LEU A 143 -15.65 -0.52 11.31
CA LEU A 143 -15.70 -1.98 11.19
C LEU A 143 -17.05 -2.56 11.66
N ASP A 144 -17.52 -2.09 12.81
CA ASP A 144 -18.75 -2.56 13.43
C ASP A 144 -19.97 -2.06 12.65
N ASP A 145 -19.94 -0.80 12.21
CA ASP A 145 -20.98 -0.20 11.39
C ASP A 145 -21.12 -0.88 10.01
N ALA A 146 -20.00 -1.17 9.35
CA ALA A 146 -19.99 -1.90 8.09
C ALA A 146 -20.55 -3.31 8.25
N CYS A 147 -20.18 -4.02 9.32
CA CYS A 147 -20.77 -5.32 9.63
C CYS A 147 -22.28 -5.25 9.87
N ALA A 148 -22.75 -4.27 10.66
CA ALA A 148 -24.18 -4.10 10.94
C ALA A 148 -24.98 -3.81 9.67
N ARG A 149 -24.49 -2.91 8.81
CA ARG A 149 -25.13 -2.59 7.53
C ARG A 149 -25.18 -3.78 6.59
N LEU A 150 -24.08 -4.54 6.45
CA LEU A 150 -24.07 -5.74 5.60
C LEU A 150 -25.07 -6.79 6.06
N ARG A 151 -25.21 -7.02 7.37
CA ARG A 151 -26.20 -7.96 7.91
C ARG A 151 -27.64 -7.55 7.60
N ALA A 152 -27.89 -6.26 7.34
CA ALA A 152 -29.20 -5.77 6.91
C ALA A 152 -29.42 -5.87 5.39
N LEU A 153 -28.36 -6.06 4.60
CA LEU A 153 -28.40 -6.07 3.13
C LEU A 153 -28.35 -7.48 2.52
N THR A 154 -27.96 -8.51 3.30
CA THR A 154 -27.82 -9.87 2.79
C THR A 154 -27.97 -10.92 3.89
N ASP A 155 -28.45 -12.11 3.50
CA ASP A 155 -28.51 -13.30 4.36
C ASP A 155 -27.16 -14.03 4.48
N ARG A 156 -26.14 -13.63 3.70
CA ARG A 156 -24.80 -14.23 3.81
C ARG A 156 -24.19 -13.89 5.16
N ALA A 157 -23.51 -14.85 5.78
CA ALA A 157 -22.86 -14.63 7.06
C ALA A 157 -21.83 -13.49 6.97
N VAL A 158 -21.85 -12.55 7.91
CA VAL A 158 -20.87 -11.44 7.96
C VAL A 158 -19.85 -11.70 9.05
N ARG A 159 -18.60 -11.96 8.63
CA ARG A 159 -17.46 -12.20 9.52
C ARG A 159 -16.67 -10.92 9.73
N ARG A 160 -16.55 -10.53 10.99
CA ARG A 160 -15.74 -9.40 11.41
C ARG A 160 -14.30 -9.87 11.65
N ARG A 161 -13.32 -9.16 11.09
CA ARG A 161 -11.89 -9.44 11.29
C ARG A 161 -11.15 -8.19 11.74
N PRO A 162 -10.82 -8.05 13.03
CA PRO A 162 -10.01 -6.94 13.54
C PRO A 162 -8.61 -6.93 12.91
N HIS A 163 -7.95 -5.77 12.95
CA HIS A 163 -6.60 -5.65 12.44
C HIS A 163 -5.62 -6.53 13.27
N PRO A 164 -4.66 -7.27 12.67
CA PRO A 164 -3.77 -8.21 13.39
C PRO A 164 -2.91 -7.61 14.51
N ARG A 165 -2.71 -6.29 14.48
CA ARG A 165 -1.98 -5.53 15.53
C ARG A 165 -2.89 -4.97 16.65
N SER A 166 -4.16 -5.35 16.68
CA SER A 166 -5.05 -5.15 17.84
C SER A 166 -5.01 -6.39 18.74
N ALA A 167 -5.38 -6.25 20.02
CA ALA A 167 -5.42 -7.38 20.95
C ALA A 167 -6.32 -8.52 20.44
N GLU A 168 -7.51 -8.17 19.93
CA GLU A 168 -8.46 -9.13 19.36
C GLU A 168 -7.92 -9.77 18.06
N GLY A 169 -7.33 -8.97 17.17
CA GLY A 169 -6.82 -9.44 15.89
C GLY A 169 -5.54 -10.28 15.98
N ALA A 170 -4.74 -10.12 17.04
CA ALA A 170 -3.51 -10.89 17.23
C ALA A 170 -3.76 -12.39 17.46
N ALA A 171 -4.94 -12.74 17.99
CA ALA A 171 -5.37 -14.12 18.21
C ALA A 171 -6.02 -14.76 16.97
N MET A 172 -6.29 -13.98 15.91
CA MET A 172 -6.95 -14.48 14.71
C MET A 172 -6.00 -15.32 13.85
N PRO A 173 -6.50 -16.36 13.16
CA PRO A 173 -5.68 -17.12 12.21
C PRO A 173 -5.22 -16.22 11.04
N PRO A 174 -4.24 -16.66 10.22
CA PRO A 174 -3.83 -15.93 9.02
C PRO A 174 -5.02 -15.60 8.10
N LEU A 175 -4.96 -14.47 7.39
CA LEU A 175 -6.06 -13.99 6.55
C LEU A 175 -6.53 -15.06 5.55
N ALA A 176 -5.59 -15.82 4.98
CA ALA A 176 -5.88 -16.92 4.06
C ALA A 176 -6.91 -17.94 4.59
N HIS A 177 -6.99 -18.14 5.92
CA HIS A 177 -8.01 -19.01 6.51
C HIS A 177 -9.42 -18.50 6.26
N ASP A 178 -9.64 -17.18 6.42
CA ASP A 178 -10.93 -16.52 6.26
C ASP A 178 -11.28 -16.25 4.79
N LEU A 179 -10.29 -16.27 3.89
CA LEU A 179 -10.54 -16.18 2.45
C LEU A 179 -11.14 -17.47 1.86
N ARG A 180 -10.99 -18.61 2.54
CA ARG A 180 -11.65 -19.87 2.12
C ARG A 180 -13.16 -19.74 2.25
N ASP A 181 -13.91 -20.15 1.23
CA ASP A 181 -15.37 -19.98 1.12
C ASP A 181 -15.84 -18.52 1.28
N CYS A 182 -14.97 -17.53 1.10
CA CYS A 182 -15.35 -16.12 1.18
C CYS A 182 -16.08 -15.70 -0.10
N TRP A 183 -17.16 -14.94 0.04
CA TRP A 183 -17.92 -14.35 -1.07
C TRP A 183 -17.21 -13.11 -1.61
N CYS A 184 -16.85 -12.20 -0.71
CA CYS A 184 -16.09 -11.00 -1.01
C CYS A 184 -15.45 -10.45 0.27
N VAL A 185 -14.43 -9.60 0.10
CA VAL A 185 -13.77 -8.88 1.19
C VAL A 185 -14.18 -7.42 1.16
N VAL A 186 -14.56 -6.88 2.32
CA VAL A 186 -14.89 -5.47 2.52
C VAL A 186 -13.84 -4.85 3.44
N THR A 187 -13.29 -3.71 3.04
CA THR A 187 -12.30 -2.98 3.84
C THR A 187 -12.41 -1.47 3.60
N TRP A 188 -11.87 -0.68 4.52
CA TRP A 188 -11.62 0.74 4.27
C TRP A 188 -10.56 0.92 3.18
N SER A 189 -9.29 0.54 3.43
CA SER A 189 -8.22 0.63 2.43
C SER A 189 -7.08 -0.38 2.67
N SER A 190 -7.35 -1.51 3.31
CA SER A 190 -6.34 -2.49 3.72
C SER A 190 -5.82 -3.33 2.54
N ASN A 191 -4.55 -3.76 2.62
CA ASN A 191 -3.96 -4.77 1.72
C ASN A 191 -4.72 -6.12 1.73
N ALA A 192 -5.63 -6.34 2.70
CA ALA A 192 -6.57 -7.47 2.63
C ALA A 192 -7.39 -7.48 1.33
N ALA A 193 -7.66 -6.31 0.72
CA ALA A 193 -8.28 -6.23 -0.61
C ALA A 193 -7.34 -6.78 -1.70
N THR A 194 -6.05 -6.46 -1.67
CA THR A 194 -5.05 -7.01 -2.59
C THR A 194 -4.94 -8.53 -2.46
N GLU A 195 -4.88 -9.06 -1.24
CA GLU A 195 -4.85 -10.51 -0.98
C GLU A 195 -6.13 -11.21 -1.47
N ALA A 196 -7.30 -10.60 -1.29
CA ALA A 196 -8.56 -11.10 -1.82
C ALA A 196 -8.55 -11.16 -3.35
N LEU A 197 -8.11 -10.07 -4.00
CA LEU A 197 -8.01 -9.99 -5.45
C LEU A 197 -7.01 -10.99 -6.02
N LEU A 198 -5.88 -11.26 -5.35
CA LEU A 198 -4.96 -12.34 -5.72
C LEU A 198 -5.65 -13.71 -5.64
N ALA A 199 -6.43 -13.93 -4.58
CA ALA A 199 -7.16 -15.18 -4.31
C ALA A 199 -8.43 -15.39 -5.15
N GLY A 200 -8.73 -14.51 -6.11
CA GLY A 200 -9.92 -14.67 -6.96
C GLY A 200 -11.21 -14.21 -6.28
N LEU A 201 -11.13 -13.32 -5.29
CA LEU A 201 -12.27 -12.82 -4.52
C LEU A 201 -12.51 -11.33 -4.78
N PRO A 202 -13.76 -10.90 -5.03
CA PRO A 202 -14.06 -9.50 -5.19
C PRO A 202 -13.72 -8.73 -3.90
N ALA A 203 -13.22 -7.51 -4.06
CA ALA A 203 -12.92 -6.61 -2.96
C ALA A 203 -13.78 -5.35 -3.06
N ILE A 204 -14.34 -4.91 -1.92
CA ILE A 204 -15.03 -3.65 -1.74
C ILE A 204 -14.12 -2.75 -0.90
N VAL A 205 -13.73 -1.61 -1.46
CA VAL A 205 -12.88 -0.60 -0.81
C VAL A 205 -13.71 0.65 -0.60
N CYS A 206 -14.05 0.94 0.66
CA CYS A 206 -14.89 2.09 1.03
C CYS A 206 -14.09 3.38 1.26
N GLY A 207 -12.78 3.27 1.51
CA GLY A 207 -11.89 4.41 1.71
C GLY A 207 -11.53 5.11 0.40
N PRO A 208 -11.03 6.35 0.45
CA PRO A 208 -10.84 7.17 -0.75
C PRO A 208 -9.76 6.63 -1.69
N ALA A 209 -8.73 5.95 -1.18
CA ALA A 209 -7.61 5.44 -1.98
C ALA A 209 -7.31 3.97 -1.67
N HIS A 210 -6.96 3.24 -2.73
CA HIS A 210 -6.33 1.92 -2.68
C HIS A 210 -5.56 1.70 -3.98
N ILE A 211 -4.42 1.03 -3.92
CA ILE A 211 -3.54 0.82 -5.08
C ILE A 211 -4.22 0.08 -6.25
N LEU A 212 -5.20 -0.77 -5.94
CA LEU A 212 -6.03 -1.52 -6.90
C LEU A 212 -7.46 -0.99 -7.03
N ALA A 213 -7.69 0.30 -6.75
CA ALA A 213 -9.03 0.89 -6.74
C ALA A 213 -9.84 0.65 -8.04
N ALA A 214 -9.19 0.66 -9.21
CA ALA A 214 -9.83 0.47 -10.51
C ALA A 214 -10.53 -0.89 -10.69
N VAL A 215 -10.14 -1.91 -9.91
CA VAL A 215 -10.72 -3.26 -9.98
C VAL A 215 -11.56 -3.60 -8.76
N CYS A 216 -11.57 -2.73 -7.74
CA CYS A 216 -12.39 -2.87 -6.55
C CYS A 216 -13.81 -2.33 -6.78
N ASN A 217 -14.76 -2.91 -6.07
CA ASN A 217 -16.08 -2.31 -5.82
C ASN A 217 -15.94 -1.20 -4.75
N ARG A 218 -16.87 -0.25 -4.70
CA ARG A 218 -16.66 1.01 -3.96
C ARG A 218 -17.75 1.31 -2.94
N HIS A 219 -18.89 0.63 -3.05
CA HIS A 219 -20.02 0.80 -2.15
C HIS A 219 -20.27 -0.49 -1.37
N LEU A 220 -20.78 -0.35 -0.15
CA LEU A 220 -21.00 -1.50 0.73
C LEU A 220 -22.06 -2.44 0.15
N GLU A 221 -23.04 -1.85 -0.52
CA GLU A 221 -24.15 -2.48 -1.23
C GLU A 221 -23.65 -3.40 -2.36
N ASP A 222 -22.50 -3.09 -2.96
CA ASP A 222 -21.86 -3.94 -3.98
C ASP A 222 -21.50 -5.33 -3.42
N ALA A 223 -21.42 -5.50 -2.10
CA ALA A 223 -21.12 -6.80 -1.50
C ALA A 223 -22.24 -7.84 -1.71
N VAL A 224 -23.47 -7.41 -2.01
CA VAL A 224 -24.59 -8.31 -2.31
C VAL A 224 -24.34 -9.06 -3.63
N GLU A 225 -23.93 -8.33 -4.67
CA GLU A 225 -23.56 -8.87 -5.99
C GLU A 225 -22.33 -8.12 -6.55
N PRO A 226 -21.11 -8.51 -6.13
CA PRO A 226 -19.91 -7.77 -6.45
C PRO A 226 -19.46 -8.00 -7.90
N VAL A 227 -19.09 -6.91 -8.57
CA VAL A 227 -18.56 -6.97 -9.93
C VAL A 227 -17.15 -7.57 -9.94
N ARG A 228 -16.92 -8.48 -10.89
CA ARG A 228 -15.65 -9.19 -11.13
C ARG A 228 -14.99 -8.62 -12.39
N ARG A 229 -14.18 -7.58 -12.22
CA ARG A 229 -13.50 -6.88 -13.33
C ARG A 229 -12.27 -7.66 -13.82
N LEU A 230 -11.75 -7.32 -15.00
CA LEU A 230 -10.43 -7.80 -15.42
C LEU A 230 -9.37 -7.21 -14.49
N ARG A 231 -8.64 -8.07 -13.77
CA ARG A 231 -7.71 -7.67 -12.70
C ARG A 231 -6.31 -7.34 -13.20
N GLU A 232 -5.86 -8.06 -14.22
CA GLU A 232 -4.46 -8.11 -14.64
C GLU A 232 -3.86 -6.72 -14.95
N PRO A 233 -4.52 -5.81 -15.69
CA PRO A 233 -3.97 -4.47 -15.93
C PRO A 233 -3.72 -3.65 -14.66
N ALA A 234 -4.51 -3.86 -13.60
CA ALA A 234 -4.30 -3.17 -12.33
C ALA A 234 -3.10 -3.74 -11.57
N PHE A 235 -2.84 -5.05 -11.67
CA PHE A 235 -1.66 -5.69 -11.09
C PHE A 235 -0.38 -5.37 -11.86
N GLU A 236 -0.45 -5.28 -13.19
CA GLU A 236 0.63 -4.78 -14.05
C GLU A 236 1.04 -3.36 -13.64
N ARG A 237 0.07 -2.47 -13.46
CA ARG A 237 0.33 -1.13 -12.93
C ARG A 237 0.93 -1.17 -11.52
N LEU A 238 0.34 -1.95 -10.60
CA LEU A 238 0.81 -2.07 -9.21
C LEU A 238 2.26 -2.55 -9.14
N ALA A 239 2.70 -3.42 -10.05
CA ALA A 239 4.06 -3.96 -10.04
C ALA A 239 5.14 -2.86 -10.07
N TRP A 240 4.86 -1.72 -10.71
CA TRP A 240 5.75 -0.56 -10.75
C TRP A 240 5.77 0.30 -9.48
N SER A 241 4.88 0.02 -8.53
CA SER A 241 4.88 0.68 -7.21
C SER A 241 5.76 -0.01 -6.19
N GLN A 242 6.28 -1.22 -6.46
CA GLN A 242 7.07 -1.98 -5.49
C GLN A 242 8.35 -2.56 -6.06
N TRP A 243 9.34 -2.68 -5.19
CA TRP A 243 10.73 -2.99 -5.52
C TRP A 243 11.29 -3.96 -4.50
N THR A 244 12.14 -4.88 -4.95
CA THR A 244 12.96 -5.72 -4.07
C THR A 244 14.02 -4.87 -3.36
N LEU A 245 14.61 -5.40 -2.27
CA LEU A 245 15.71 -4.69 -1.60
C LEU A 245 16.96 -4.54 -2.48
N ASP A 246 17.20 -5.48 -3.40
CA ASP A 246 18.32 -5.39 -4.33
C ASP A 246 18.11 -4.27 -5.37
N GLU A 247 16.88 -4.13 -5.90
CA GLU A 247 16.50 -3.00 -6.74
C GLU A 247 16.59 -1.68 -5.97
N ILE A 248 16.16 -1.65 -4.70
CA ILE A 248 16.31 -0.47 -3.85
C ILE A 248 17.79 -0.11 -3.71
N ALA A 249 18.65 -1.07 -3.42
CA ALA A 249 20.09 -0.86 -3.24
C ALA A 249 20.82 -0.43 -4.52
N SER A 250 20.33 -0.82 -5.71
CA SER A 250 20.90 -0.41 -6.99
C SER A 250 20.65 1.06 -7.32
N GLY A 251 19.65 1.69 -6.69
CA GLY A 251 19.25 3.07 -6.93
C GLY A 251 18.22 3.25 -8.04
N GLU A 252 17.83 2.19 -8.75
CA GLU A 252 16.86 2.27 -9.85
C GLU A 252 15.53 2.98 -9.47
N PRO A 253 14.82 2.59 -8.40
CA PRO A 253 13.58 3.27 -8.01
C PRO A 253 13.78 4.76 -7.75
N PHE A 254 14.90 5.15 -7.12
CA PHE A 254 15.17 6.56 -6.82
C PHE A 254 15.47 7.35 -8.08
N ALA A 255 16.21 6.77 -9.04
CA ALA A 255 16.43 7.38 -10.34
C ALA A 255 15.10 7.60 -11.09
N ARG A 256 14.14 6.68 -10.98
CA ARG A 256 12.82 6.81 -11.64
C ARG A 256 11.87 7.78 -10.93
N LEU A 257 11.91 7.84 -9.59
CA LEU A 257 10.96 8.62 -8.78
C LEU A 257 11.45 10.03 -8.48
N ALA A 258 12.76 10.21 -8.34
CA ALA A 258 13.37 11.46 -7.89
C ALA A 258 14.53 11.92 -8.79
N GLY A 259 14.96 11.10 -9.75
CA GLY A 259 15.90 11.50 -10.78
C GLY A 259 15.20 12.41 -11.79
N GLY A 260 15.15 13.71 -11.48
CA GLY A 260 14.82 14.71 -12.47
C GLY A 260 15.90 14.73 -13.56
N CYS A 261 15.59 14.15 -14.72
CA CYS A 261 15.97 14.71 -16.00
C CYS A 261 14.64 14.90 -16.78
N PRO A 262 14.44 16.01 -17.49
CA PRO A 262 13.22 16.26 -18.26
C PRO A 262 12.84 15.10 -19.20
#